data_AF-A0A2V6WGA0-F1
#
_entry.id   AF-A0A2V6WGA0-F1
#
_cell.length_a   1.000
_cell.length_b   1.000
_cell.length_c   1.000
_cell.angle_alpha   90.00
_cell.angle_beta   90.00
_cell.angle_gamma   90.00
#
_symmetry.space_group_name_H-M   'P 1'
#
loop_
_entity.id
_entity.type
_entity.pdbx_description
1 polymer ?
#
loop_
_entity_poly.entity_id
_entity_poly.type
_entity_poly.pdbx_seq_one_letter_code
_entity_poly.pdbx_strand_id
1 'polypeptide(L)'
;MSHGGRRPVLILVGATVLTALGPVWAGGQPSSAPERPRLYVDTTYAPPSGRTIVVPAGGDFQKALNEARSGDVVALEAGASFTGRFTLPDKPGSGWIVVRTSAPESALPPPGTRADPLYAKVMPKLIAASGPVITAAAGAHHYRFIG
;
A
#
# COMPACT_ATOMS: atom_id res chain seq x y z
N MET A 1 -60.44 83.57 -44.89
CA MET A 1 -59.07 84.04 -44.59
C MET A 1 -58.55 83.11 -43.50
N SER A 2 -57.84 82.02 -43.79
CA SER A 2 -56.44 81.89 -44.26
C SER A 2 -55.42 81.92 -43.11
N HIS A 3 -54.44 80.99 -43.16
CA HIS A 3 -53.38 80.68 -42.19
C HIS A 3 -53.86 79.95 -40.90
N GLY A 4 -53.16 78.93 -40.37
CA GLY A 4 -51.94 78.23 -40.82
C GLY A 4 -50.99 77.92 -39.65
N GLY A 5 -50.65 76.65 -39.41
CA GLY A 5 -49.68 76.25 -38.36
C GLY A 5 -49.66 74.73 -38.10
N ARG A 6 -48.46 74.13 -37.95
CA ARG A 6 -48.26 72.67 -37.86
C ARG A 6 -47.80 72.20 -36.46
N ARG A 7 -47.97 70.88 -36.20
CA ARG A 7 -47.69 70.14 -34.96
C ARG A 7 -46.19 70.00 -34.63
N PRO A 8 -45.82 69.56 -33.40
CA PRO A 8 -45.33 68.17 -33.22
C PRO A 8 -45.78 67.48 -31.88
N VAL A 9 -46.06 66.16 -31.84
CA VAL A 9 -45.21 65.01 -31.33
C VAL A 9 -45.14 64.95 -29.77
N LEU A 10 -45.33 63.84 -29.02
CA LEU A 10 -45.48 62.38 -29.29
C LEU A 10 -46.54 61.71 -28.36
N ILE A 11 -46.55 60.37 -28.23
CA ILE A 11 -47.35 59.50 -27.34
C ILE A 11 -46.43 58.38 -26.78
N LEU A 12 -46.56 57.93 -25.51
CA LEU A 12 -46.90 56.54 -25.10
C LEU A 12 -46.88 56.31 -23.57
N VAL A 13 -47.69 55.33 -23.14
CA VAL A 13 -48.03 54.88 -21.78
C VAL A 13 -46.94 54.00 -21.14
N GLY A 14 -46.75 54.13 -19.82
CA GLY A 14 -45.97 53.18 -19.00
C GLY A 14 -46.88 52.21 -18.22
N ALA A 15 -46.49 50.93 -18.15
CA ALA A 15 -47.26 49.87 -17.48
C ALA A 15 -46.51 49.28 -16.28
N THR A 16 -47.24 49.02 -15.19
CA THR A 16 -46.71 48.46 -13.94
C THR A 16 -46.78 46.93 -13.94
N VAL A 17 -45.72 46.26 -13.49
CA VAL A 17 -45.73 44.81 -13.21
C VAL A 17 -45.21 44.58 -11.79
N LEU A 18 -46.00 43.87 -10.98
CA LEU A 18 -45.68 43.48 -9.61
C LEU A 18 -45.26 42.01 -9.61
N THR A 19 -44.11 41.67 -9.03
CA THR A 19 -43.64 40.28 -8.88
C THR A 19 -43.41 39.94 -7.41
N ALA A 20 -44.01 38.83 -6.97
CA ALA A 20 -43.84 38.30 -5.62
C ALA A 20 -42.69 37.28 -5.58
N LEU A 21 -41.82 37.37 -4.57
CA LEU A 21 -40.73 36.43 -4.35
C LEU A 21 -41.11 35.46 -3.22
N GLY A 22 -41.23 34.17 -3.56
CA GLY A 22 -41.43 33.09 -2.60
C GLY A 22 -40.13 32.69 -1.87
N PRO A 23 -40.23 31.87 -0.80
CA PRO A 23 -39.06 31.48 -0.02
C PRO A 23 -38.14 30.55 -0.82
N VAL A 24 -36.88 30.94 -0.94
CA VAL A 24 -35.83 30.09 -1.54
C VAL A 24 -35.53 28.95 -0.57
N TRP A 25 -35.99 27.74 -0.90
CA TRP A 25 -35.54 26.54 -0.20
C TRP A 25 -34.06 26.32 -0.56
N ALA A 26 -33.21 26.27 0.46
CA ALA A 26 -31.80 25.95 0.28
C ALA A 26 -31.68 24.48 -0.18
N GLY A 27 -31.56 24.28 -1.49
CA GLY A 27 -31.23 22.96 -2.05
C GLY A 27 -29.90 22.51 -1.47
N GLY A 28 -29.90 21.36 -0.78
CA GLY A 28 -28.68 20.79 -0.21
C GLY A 28 -27.62 20.60 -1.30
N GLN A 29 -26.39 21.01 -1.01
CA GLN A 29 -25.31 20.88 -2.00
C GLN A 29 -25.16 19.42 -2.41
N PRO A 30 -25.06 19.11 -3.72
CA PRO A 30 -24.77 17.75 -4.16
C PRO A 30 -23.39 17.38 -3.62
N SER A 31 -23.35 16.38 -2.74
CA SER A 31 -22.09 15.82 -2.23
C SER A 31 -21.33 15.19 -3.40
N SER A 32 -20.35 15.91 -3.94
CA SER A 32 -19.47 15.40 -4.98
C SER A 32 -18.79 14.12 -4.49
N ALA A 33 -19.01 13.01 -5.19
CA ALA A 33 -18.33 11.76 -4.86
C ALA A 33 -16.80 11.97 -4.89
N PRO A 34 -16.03 11.33 -3.99
CA PRO A 34 -14.58 11.47 -3.97
C PRO A 34 -13.96 11.16 -5.34
N GLU A 35 -13.02 11.99 -5.78
CA GLU A 35 -12.31 11.75 -7.03
C GLU A 35 -11.42 10.51 -6.89
N ARG A 36 -11.38 9.67 -7.95
CA ARG A 36 -10.54 8.47 -7.97
C ARG A 36 -9.04 8.84 -7.99
N PRO A 37 -8.15 7.97 -7.49
CA PRO A 37 -6.71 8.19 -7.61
C PRO A 37 -6.28 8.46 -9.05
N ARG A 38 -5.58 9.57 -9.26
CA ARG A 38 -5.04 9.98 -10.58
C ARG A 38 -3.74 9.27 -10.95
N LEU A 39 -3.15 8.52 -10.02
CA LEU A 39 -1.87 7.84 -10.15
C LEU A 39 -1.96 6.44 -9.55
N TYR A 40 -1.32 5.47 -10.21
CA TYR A 40 -1.07 4.13 -9.68
C TYR A 40 0.37 4.06 -9.17
N VAL A 41 0.57 3.42 -8.03
CA VAL A 41 1.91 3.14 -7.47
C VAL A 41 2.34 1.76 -7.95
N ASP A 42 3.53 1.65 -8.52
CA ASP A 42 4.14 0.34 -8.78
C ASP A 42 4.55 -0.30 -7.44
N THR A 43 3.95 -1.45 -7.14
CA THR A 43 4.21 -2.24 -5.93
C THR A 43 4.96 -3.54 -6.25
N THR A 44 5.56 -3.65 -7.44
CA THR A 44 6.37 -4.80 -7.85
C THR A 44 7.51 -5.03 -6.86
N TYR A 45 7.69 -6.28 -6.45
CA TYR A 45 8.76 -6.65 -5.53
C TYR A 45 10.12 -6.56 -6.22
N ALA A 46 10.96 -5.62 -5.77
CA ALA A 46 12.37 -5.59 -6.09
C ALA A 46 13.13 -6.50 -5.10
N PRO A 47 13.78 -7.60 -5.54
CA PRO A 47 14.62 -8.41 -4.68
C PRO A 47 15.88 -7.64 -4.26
N PRO A 48 16.43 -7.89 -3.05
CA PRO A 48 17.71 -7.32 -2.64
C PRO A 48 18.86 -7.71 -3.58
N SER A 49 19.84 -6.83 -3.73
CA SER A 49 21.00 -7.00 -4.61
C SER A 49 22.23 -7.65 -3.94
N GLY A 50 22.15 -8.00 -2.65
CA GLY A 50 23.21 -8.66 -1.92
C GLY A 50 23.27 -10.17 -2.14
N ARG A 51 23.96 -10.87 -1.24
CA ARG A 51 24.21 -12.31 -1.34
C ARG A 51 23.02 -13.10 -0.81
N THR A 52 22.72 -14.23 -1.45
CA THR A 52 21.85 -15.27 -0.88
C THR A 52 22.64 -16.20 0.04
N ILE A 53 22.26 -16.27 1.31
CA ILE A 53 22.72 -17.24 2.31
C ILE A 53 21.68 -18.35 2.36
N VAL A 54 22.01 -19.53 1.83
CA VAL A 54 21.11 -20.69 1.85
C VAL A 54 21.19 -21.39 3.20
N VAL A 55 20.04 -21.68 3.80
CA VAL A 55 19.90 -22.45 5.05
C VAL A 55 19.10 -23.72 4.74
N PRO A 56 19.76 -24.87 4.54
CA PRO A 56 19.07 -26.15 4.30
C PRO A 56 18.33 -26.63 5.56
N ALA A 57 17.49 -27.65 5.42
CA ALA A 57 16.87 -28.33 6.55
C ALA A 57 17.94 -28.82 7.55
N GLY A 58 17.73 -28.55 8.83
CA GLY A 58 18.73 -28.81 9.89
C GLY A 58 19.92 -27.83 9.93
N GLY A 59 19.96 -26.86 9.02
CA GLY A 59 20.96 -25.78 9.02
C GLY A 59 20.73 -24.72 10.11
N ASP A 60 21.79 -23.99 10.45
CA ASP A 60 21.76 -22.97 11.51
C ASP A 60 21.24 -21.62 10.99
N PHE A 61 19.96 -21.36 11.23
CA PHE A 61 19.31 -20.09 10.91
C PHE A 61 19.83 -18.91 11.77
N GLN A 62 20.25 -19.13 13.02
CA GLN A 62 20.80 -18.04 13.84
C GLN A 62 22.17 -17.61 13.30
N LYS A 63 23.02 -18.54 12.90
CA LYS A 63 24.28 -18.24 12.21
C LYS A 63 24.03 -17.46 10.92
N ALA A 64 23.04 -17.85 10.12
CA ALA A 64 22.69 -17.12 8.90
C ALA A 64 22.25 -15.66 9.19
N LEU A 65 21.42 -15.43 10.22
CA LEU A 65 21.07 -14.08 10.68
C LEU A 65 22.30 -13.28 11.19
N ASN A 66 23.21 -13.95 11.90
CA ASN A 66 24.45 -13.35 12.39
C ASN A 66 25.40 -12.97 11.24
N GLU A 67 25.43 -13.73 10.15
CA GLU A 67 26.29 -13.49 8.98
C GLU A 67 25.67 -12.54 7.92
N ALA A 68 24.34 -12.45 7.85
CA ALA A 68 23.63 -11.59 6.89
C ALA A 68 23.99 -10.10 7.04
N ARG A 69 24.13 -9.40 5.91
CA ARG A 69 24.40 -7.95 5.85
C ARG A 69 23.21 -7.22 5.24
N SER A 70 23.10 -5.92 5.48
CA SER A 70 22.10 -5.06 4.82
C SER A 70 22.10 -5.28 3.30
N GLY A 71 20.97 -5.74 2.75
CA GLY A 71 20.83 -6.13 1.33
C GLY A 71 20.98 -7.62 1.03
N ASP A 72 21.35 -8.48 1.99
CA ASP A 72 21.41 -9.94 1.80
C ASP A 72 20.01 -10.61 1.87
N VAL A 73 19.93 -11.80 1.28
CA VAL A 73 18.78 -12.71 1.38
C VAL A 73 19.17 -13.92 2.21
N VAL A 74 18.38 -14.27 3.24
CA VAL A 74 18.49 -15.55 3.95
C VAL A 74 17.42 -16.49 3.40
N ALA A 75 17.83 -17.47 2.59
CA ALA A 75 16.95 -18.41 1.93
C ALA A 75 16.81 -19.70 2.76
N LEU A 76 15.71 -19.80 3.51
CA LEU A 76 15.33 -20.97 4.28
C LEU A 76 14.75 -22.06 3.37
N GLU A 77 15.16 -23.31 3.53
CA GLU A 77 14.64 -24.42 2.71
C GLU A 77 13.10 -24.52 2.76
N ALA A 78 12.48 -24.57 1.57
CA ALA A 78 11.03 -24.64 1.41
C ALA A 78 10.41 -25.83 2.15
N GLY A 79 9.41 -25.55 3.01
CA GLY A 79 8.73 -26.57 3.82
C GLY A 79 9.52 -27.11 5.02
N ALA A 80 10.82 -26.77 5.16
CA ALA A 80 11.64 -27.22 6.27
C ALA A 80 11.21 -26.60 7.61
N SER A 81 11.58 -27.24 8.72
CA SER A 81 11.27 -26.77 10.08
C SER A 81 12.55 -26.41 10.83
N PHE A 82 12.65 -25.16 11.26
CA PHE A 82 13.77 -24.61 12.03
C PHE A 82 13.32 -24.44 13.48
N THR A 83 13.75 -25.38 14.32
CA THR A 83 13.41 -25.40 15.75
C THR A 83 14.44 -24.62 16.56
N GLY A 84 14.00 -23.60 17.29
CA GLY A 84 14.87 -22.75 18.08
C GLY A 84 14.18 -21.45 18.51
N ARG A 85 14.95 -20.56 19.12
CA ARG A 85 14.57 -19.17 19.36
C ARG A 85 15.61 -18.32 18.66
N PHE A 86 15.16 -17.47 17.74
CA PHE A 86 16.03 -16.71 16.85
C PHE A 86 15.98 -15.23 17.21
N THR A 87 17.14 -14.64 17.40
CA THR A 87 17.30 -13.21 17.64
C THR A 87 17.68 -12.54 16.33
N LEU A 88 16.93 -11.50 15.94
CA LEU A 88 17.32 -10.59 14.86
C LEU A 88 18.32 -9.59 15.47
N PRO A 89 19.62 -9.66 15.13
CA PRO A 89 20.60 -8.71 15.62
C PRO A 89 20.39 -7.32 15.02
N ASP A 90 20.89 -6.28 15.69
CA ASP A 90 21.11 -4.99 15.03
C ASP A 90 22.20 -5.11 13.95
N LYS A 91 22.04 -4.35 12.86
CA LYS A 91 22.86 -4.44 11.65
C LYS A 91 23.09 -3.05 11.07
N PRO A 92 24.33 -2.68 10.72
CA PRO A 92 24.60 -1.41 10.05
C PRO A 92 24.06 -1.42 8.61
N GLY A 93 23.50 -0.29 8.19
CA GLY A 93 22.98 -0.06 6.84
C GLY A 93 21.49 0.25 6.81
N SER A 94 20.96 0.54 5.62
CA SER A 94 19.55 0.91 5.38
C SER A 94 18.85 0.01 4.38
N GLY A 95 19.55 -1.00 3.84
CA GLY A 95 18.99 -2.01 2.95
C GLY A 95 18.37 -3.17 3.73
N TRP A 96 17.31 -3.75 3.17
CA TRP A 96 16.60 -4.85 3.81
C TRP A 96 17.42 -6.13 3.87
N ILE A 97 17.34 -6.84 5.00
CA ILE A 97 17.65 -8.27 5.08
C ILE A 97 16.35 -9.03 4.84
N VAL A 98 16.30 -9.78 3.74
CA VAL A 98 15.09 -10.56 3.39
C VAL A 98 15.27 -12.01 3.80
N VAL A 99 14.52 -12.45 4.80
CA VAL A 99 14.38 -13.87 5.13
C VAL A 99 13.26 -14.43 4.25
N ARG A 100 13.56 -15.34 3.32
CA ARG A 100 12.55 -15.94 2.44
C ARG A 100 12.64 -17.46 2.35
N THR A 101 11.55 -18.11 1.92
CA THR A 101 11.60 -19.50 1.45
C THR A 101 12.56 -19.64 0.26
N SER A 102 13.20 -20.79 0.10
CA SER A 102 14.00 -21.13 -1.09
C SER A 102 13.13 -21.46 -2.32
N ALA A 103 11.81 -21.52 -2.15
CA ALA A 103 10.89 -21.80 -3.24
C ALA A 103 10.99 -20.76 -4.38
N PRO A 104 10.77 -21.19 -5.64
CA PRO A 104 10.66 -20.26 -6.76
C PRO A 104 9.38 -19.42 -6.64
N GLU A 105 9.40 -18.20 -7.18
CA GLU A 105 8.24 -17.29 -7.14
C GLU A 105 6.99 -17.90 -7.80
N SER A 106 7.15 -18.80 -8.78
CA SER A 106 6.04 -19.54 -9.41
C SER A 106 5.35 -20.56 -8.49
N ALA A 107 5.95 -20.89 -7.35
CA ALA A 107 5.36 -21.73 -6.31
C ALA A 107 4.75 -20.92 -5.15
N LEU A 108 4.82 -19.59 -5.20
CA LEU A 108 4.23 -18.67 -4.23
C LEU A 108 2.92 -18.04 -4.77
N PRO A 109 2.05 -17.50 -3.89
CA PRO A 109 0.88 -16.75 -4.34
C PRO A 109 1.31 -15.54 -5.18
N PRO A 110 0.76 -15.34 -6.40
CA PRO A 110 1.08 -14.17 -7.21
C PRO A 110 0.77 -12.85 -6.48
N PRO A 111 1.49 -11.75 -6.76
CA PRO A 111 1.21 -10.44 -6.15
C PRO A 111 -0.28 -10.06 -6.23
N GLY A 112 -0.83 -9.58 -5.11
CA GLY A 112 -2.27 -9.29 -4.96
C GLY A 112 -3.15 -10.50 -4.63
N THR A 113 -2.60 -11.72 -4.65
CA THR A 113 -3.33 -12.95 -4.28
C THR A 113 -3.13 -13.27 -2.79
N ARG A 114 -4.21 -13.68 -2.11
CA ARG A 114 -4.13 -14.18 -0.73
C ARG A 114 -3.55 -15.60 -0.71
N ALA A 115 -2.60 -15.86 0.19
CA ALA A 115 -2.12 -17.22 0.44
C ALA A 115 -3.24 -18.11 1.03
N ASP A 116 -3.38 -19.31 0.49
CA ASP A 116 -4.22 -20.38 1.03
C ASP A 116 -3.37 -21.56 1.60
N PRO A 117 -3.97 -22.52 2.31
CA PRO A 117 -3.21 -23.61 2.96
C PRO A 117 -2.37 -24.49 2.02
N LEU A 118 -2.63 -24.54 0.71
CA LEU A 118 -1.87 -25.36 -0.24
C LEU A 118 -0.42 -24.87 -0.42
N TYR A 119 -0.14 -23.61 -0.09
CA TYR A 119 1.21 -23.03 -0.08
C TYR A 119 2.02 -23.42 1.17
N ALA A 120 1.40 -23.95 2.22
CA ALA A 120 2.09 -24.33 3.46
C ALA A 120 3.17 -25.42 3.28
N LYS A 121 3.15 -26.15 2.14
CA LYS A 121 4.18 -27.12 1.75
C LYS A 121 5.51 -26.47 1.30
N VAL A 122 5.48 -25.21 0.87
CA VAL A 122 6.68 -24.44 0.48
C VAL A 122 7.08 -23.39 1.52
N MET A 123 6.24 -23.15 2.52
CA MET A 123 6.52 -22.24 3.64
C MET A 123 7.46 -22.91 4.66
N PRO A 124 8.65 -22.36 4.95
CA PRO A 124 9.47 -22.79 6.07
C PRO A 124 8.77 -22.48 7.40
N LYS A 125 8.92 -23.37 8.38
CA LYS A 125 8.33 -23.23 9.71
C LYS A 125 9.40 -22.84 10.71
N LEU A 126 9.15 -21.78 11.48
CA LEU A 126 9.95 -21.42 12.64
C LEU A 126 9.22 -21.92 13.90
N ILE A 127 9.87 -22.74 14.72
CA ILE A 127 9.24 -23.43 15.85
C ILE A 127 10.01 -23.16 17.14
N ALA A 128 9.35 -22.61 18.17
CA ALA A 128 9.89 -22.52 19.51
C ALA A 128 9.09 -23.43 20.47
N ALA A 129 9.78 -24.13 21.37
CA ALA A 129 9.13 -24.96 22.38
C ALA A 129 8.37 -24.12 23.43
N SER A 130 8.85 -22.90 23.72
CA SER A 130 8.16 -21.92 24.57
C SER A 130 8.66 -20.50 24.31
N GLY A 131 7.78 -19.51 24.54
CA GLY A 131 8.07 -18.10 24.32
C GLY A 131 8.10 -17.70 22.82
N PRO A 132 8.57 -16.47 22.51
CA PRO A 132 8.64 -16.01 21.14
C PRO A 132 9.72 -16.74 20.33
N VAL A 133 9.36 -17.13 19.10
CA VAL A 133 10.29 -17.76 18.15
C VAL A 133 11.23 -16.77 17.48
N ILE A 134 10.78 -15.53 17.26
CA ILE A 134 11.60 -14.39 16.82
C ILE A 134 11.65 -13.36 17.95
N THR A 135 12.85 -12.90 18.31
CA THR A 135 13.08 -11.72 19.16
C THR A 135 13.86 -10.68 18.36
N ALA A 136 13.43 -9.42 18.34
CA ALA A 136 14.26 -8.34 17.82
C ALA A 136 15.22 -7.87 18.93
N ALA A 137 16.52 -7.77 18.65
CA ALA A 137 17.47 -7.09 19.54
C ALA A 137 17.18 -5.58 19.57
N ALA A 138 17.66 -4.88 20.60
CA ALA A 138 17.59 -3.42 20.63
C ALA A 138 18.29 -2.83 19.40
N GLY A 139 17.62 -1.95 18.66
CA GLY A 139 18.10 -1.38 17.40
C GLY A 139 17.80 -2.20 16.14
N ALA A 140 17.42 -3.48 16.24
CA ALA A 140 17.19 -4.32 15.07
C ALA A 140 16.09 -3.77 14.14
N HIS A 141 16.45 -3.56 12.87
CA HIS A 141 15.66 -2.84 11.89
C HIS A 141 15.86 -3.43 10.46
N HIS A 142 15.01 -3.05 9.51
CA HIS A 142 15.06 -3.49 8.10
C HIS A 142 15.06 -5.03 7.85
N TYR A 143 14.37 -5.81 8.68
CA TYR A 143 14.10 -7.24 8.40
C TYR A 143 12.76 -7.43 7.71
N ARG A 144 12.72 -8.20 6.61
CA ARG A 144 11.49 -8.57 5.90
C ARG A 144 11.39 -10.08 5.76
N PHE A 145 10.23 -10.65 6.07
CA PHE A 145 9.93 -12.07 5.91
C PHE A 145 9.03 -12.29 4.67
N ILE A 146 9.34 -13.31 3.86
CA ILE A 146 8.57 -13.70 2.67
C ILE A 146 8.50 -15.24 2.60
N GLY A 147 7.35 -15.82 2.94
CA GLY A 147 7.14 -17.27 2.98
C GLY A 147 5.84 -17.67 2.31
#